data_AF-A0A7X2LUE7-F1
#
_entry.id   AF-A0A7X2LUE7-F1
#
_cell.length_a   1.000
_cell.length_b   1.000
_cell.length_c   1.000
_cell.angle_alpha   90.00
_cell.angle_beta   90.00
_cell.angle_gamma   90.00
#
_symmetry.space_group_name_H-M   'P 1'
#
loop_
_entity.id
_entity.type
_entity.pdbx_description
1 polymer ?
#
loop_
_entity_poly.entity_id
_entity_poly.type
_entity_poly.pdbx_seq_one_letter_code
_entity_poly.pdbx_strand_id
1 'polypeptide(L)'
;MKLQGVIGLAAASLLAGCSGIVENHHSPDRIKLGDFQKAGEGIVVLSTGADKACAAYSKFLYVQDAKTGADFSGVAGMSIDVYAVKSDFTDHYGTVNALTLPAGKYFLFPRNANWQFVSKHTPMLPFDVVAGQTTYLGEVYLSPSCAPESRLVVRDQYPRDMRVLVSKNPAFAQREVTKHLLLDAKDIGGEQHAAELVAASVIPARWSGALACSARADAGANAAAFEVKLAMDVAGNRAVIRRTTGELAESFTGSTVGMELDMQGEGHRVNDPGRAWQYRMKGRFIQDGRAVTAYSATGNMLVNGTAIRSCNLRMAPL
;
A
#
# COMPACT_ATOMS: atom_id res chain seq x y z
N MET A 1 43.52 53.07 27.82
CA MET A 1 42.06 52.83 27.98
C MET A 1 41.58 51.94 26.84
N LYS A 2 40.58 51.10 27.13
CA LYS A 2 40.33 49.76 26.59
C LYS A 2 40.01 49.68 25.08
N LEU A 3 40.68 48.77 24.38
CA LEU A 3 40.31 48.22 23.07
C LEU A 3 40.10 46.70 23.23
N GLN A 4 38.86 46.29 23.51
CA GLN A 4 38.46 44.88 23.52
C GLN A 4 37.01 44.81 23.08
N GLY A 5 36.72 44.19 21.94
CA GLY A 5 35.33 43.95 21.55
C GLY A 5 35.05 43.60 20.10
N VAL A 6 35.82 42.75 19.42
CA VAL A 6 35.37 42.10 18.17
C VAL A 6 36.07 40.74 17.96
N ILE A 7 35.89 39.77 18.87
CA ILE A 7 36.27 38.36 18.59
C ILE A 7 35.22 37.48 19.27
N GLY A 8 34.12 37.19 18.58
CA GLY A 8 33.05 36.40 19.19
C GLY A 8 31.94 35.91 18.28
N LEU A 9 32.11 35.91 16.94
CA LEU A 9 31.07 35.46 16.01
C LEU A 9 31.51 34.44 14.95
N ALA A 10 32.77 33.97 14.95
CA ALA A 10 33.29 33.09 13.89
C ALA A 10 33.24 31.58 14.21
N ALA A 11 33.01 31.18 15.47
CA ALA A 11 33.07 29.77 15.87
C ALA A 11 31.76 28.99 15.67
N ALA A 12 30.59 29.67 15.66
CA ALA A 12 29.30 29.00 15.49
C ALA A 12 29.01 28.55 14.04
N SER A 13 29.65 29.18 13.04
CA SER A 13 29.50 28.84 11.62
C SER A 13 30.30 27.61 11.17
N LEU A 14 31.23 27.11 11.97
CA LEU A 14 32.02 25.91 11.64
C LEU A 14 31.33 24.59 12.04
N LEU A 15 30.30 24.63 12.89
CA LEU A 15 29.57 23.42 13.33
C LEU A 15 28.33 23.10 12.48
N ALA A 16 27.90 24.01 11.60
CA ALA A 16 26.77 23.78 10.69
C ALA A 16 27.15 22.99 9.41
N GLY A 17 28.44 22.67 9.21
CA GLY A 17 28.96 22.07 7.97
C GLY A 17 29.03 20.54 7.94
N CYS A 18 28.70 19.83 9.02
CA CYS A 18 28.91 18.38 9.11
C CYS A 18 27.75 17.52 8.57
N SER A 19 26.82 18.08 7.79
CA SER A 19 25.84 17.26 7.06
C SER A 19 26.48 16.73 5.76
N GLY A 20 26.55 15.41 5.60
CA GLY A 20 27.23 14.76 4.47
C GLY A 20 28.54 14.04 4.83
N ILE A 21 28.62 13.45 6.02
CA ILE A 21 29.76 12.61 6.44
C ILE A 21 29.87 11.37 5.54
N VAL A 22 28.75 10.89 5.01
CA VAL A 22 28.66 9.69 4.17
C VAL A 22 28.04 10.03 2.82
N GLU A 23 28.60 9.47 1.76
CA GLU A 23 28.05 9.59 0.41
C GLU A 23 26.73 8.81 0.28
N ASN A 24 25.80 9.29 -0.55
CA ASN A 24 24.64 8.50 -0.92
C ASN A 24 25.07 7.33 -1.82
N HIS A 25 25.10 6.12 -1.26
CA HIS A 25 25.44 4.91 -2.00
C HIS A 25 24.49 4.59 -3.16
N HIS A 26 23.29 5.17 -3.14
CA HIS A 26 22.24 4.98 -4.14
C HIS A 26 22.01 6.24 -4.98
N SER A 27 22.97 7.17 -4.98
CA SER A 27 22.86 8.40 -5.76
C SER A 27 22.76 8.10 -7.27
N PRO A 28 21.94 8.84 -8.04
CA PRO A 28 21.75 8.60 -9.47
C PRO A 28 23.02 8.56 -10.32
N ASP A 29 24.08 9.27 -9.95
CA ASP A 29 25.38 9.27 -10.62
C ASP A 29 26.11 7.92 -10.54
N ARG A 30 25.65 7.00 -9.68
CA ARG A 30 26.17 5.62 -9.58
C ARG A 30 25.63 4.70 -10.68
N ILE A 31 24.52 5.07 -11.33
CA ILE A 31 23.94 4.29 -12.43
C ILE A 31 24.78 4.50 -13.69
N LYS A 32 25.36 3.41 -14.22
CA LYS A 32 26.21 3.44 -15.40
C LYS A 32 25.39 3.22 -16.67
N LEU A 33 25.92 3.67 -17.80
CA LEU A 33 25.29 3.46 -19.10
C LEU A 33 25.01 1.99 -19.43
N GLY A 34 25.83 1.06 -18.92
CA GLY A 34 25.63 -0.38 -19.10
C GLY A 34 24.45 -0.94 -18.30
N ASP A 35 24.06 -0.32 -17.18
CA ASP A 35 22.94 -0.80 -16.35
C ASP A 35 21.60 -0.71 -17.09
N PHE A 36 21.48 0.29 -17.96
CA PHE A 36 20.35 0.51 -18.84
C PHE A 36 20.10 -0.60 -19.88
N GLN A 37 21.10 -1.44 -20.15
CA GLN A 37 21.08 -2.43 -21.23
C GLN A 37 20.96 -3.87 -20.73
N LYS A 38 20.93 -4.09 -19.41
CA LYS A 38 20.87 -5.43 -18.84
C LYS A 38 19.48 -6.04 -19.06
N ALA A 39 19.42 -7.09 -19.87
CA ALA A 39 18.18 -7.68 -20.38
C ALA A 39 17.22 -8.26 -19.32
N GLY A 40 17.67 -8.42 -18.07
CA GLY A 40 16.86 -8.95 -16.96
C GLY A 40 16.71 -8.01 -15.77
N GLU A 41 17.18 -6.76 -15.88
CA GLU A 41 17.15 -5.77 -14.80
C GLU A 41 16.29 -4.57 -15.20
N GLY A 42 15.69 -3.93 -14.21
CA GLY A 42 15.05 -2.62 -14.33
C GLY A 42 15.73 -1.62 -13.41
N ILE A 43 15.44 -0.34 -13.62
CA ILE A 43 15.91 0.74 -12.74
C ILE A 43 14.72 1.28 -11.97
N VAL A 44 14.88 1.41 -10.66
CA VAL A 44 13.89 1.98 -9.76
C VAL A 44 14.41 3.33 -9.28
N VAL A 45 13.59 4.36 -9.43
CA VAL A 45 13.83 5.71 -8.92
C VAL A 45 12.84 6.00 -7.83
N LEU A 46 13.33 6.45 -6.68
CA LEU A 46 12.50 6.94 -5.59
C LEU A 46 13.25 8.04 -4.86
N SER A 47 12.53 8.92 -4.17
CA SER A 47 13.17 9.77 -3.17
C SER A 47 12.76 9.34 -1.76
N THR A 48 13.60 9.69 -0.80
CA THR A 48 13.29 9.57 0.62
C THR A 48 13.38 10.94 1.25
N GLY A 49 12.58 11.22 2.28
CA GLY A 49 12.64 12.51 2.96
C GLY A 49 12.00 12.57 4.33
N ALA A 50 12.29 13.65 5.06
CA ALA A 50 11.74 13.94 6.38
C ALA A 50 11.73 15.45 6.65
N ASP A 51 10.82 15.90 7.52
CA ASP A 51 10.74 17.32 7.90
C ASP A 51 11.92 17.79 8.78
N LYS A 52 12.63 16.87 9.43
CA LYS A 52 13.86 17.12 10.20
C LYS A 52 14.84 15.95 10.06
N ALA A 53 16.14 16.24 10.21
CA ALA A 53 17.15 15.20 10.36
C ALA A 53 17.05 14.57 11.75
N CYS A 54 17.19 13.24 11.83
CA CYS A 54 17.18 12.55 13.11
C CYS A 54 18.35 11.59 13.25
N ALA A 55 19.11 11.69 14.33
CA ALA A 55 20.11 10.68 14.66
C ALA A 55 19.49 9.54 15.49
N ALA A 56 18.79 9.88 16.58
CA ALA A 56 18.32 8.91 17.58
C ALA A 56 17.21 7.98 17.07
N TYR A 57 16.30 8.50 16.24
CA TYR A 57 15.18 7.77 15.64
C TYR A 57 15.34 7.59 14.14
N SER A 58 16.59 7.66 13.64
CA SER A 58 16.87 7.52 12.21
C SER A 58 16.24 6.26 11.64
N LYS A 59 15.68 6.38 10.44
CA LYS A 59 15.11 5.27 9.69
C LYS A 59 15.84 5.09 8.38
N PHE A 60 16.06 3.83 8.04
CA PHE A 60 16.58 3.39 6.76
C PHE A 60 15.54 2.56 6.04
N LEU A 61 15.45 2.73 4.73
CA LEU A 61 14.58 1.98 3.85
C LEU A 61 15.39 0.88 3.16
N TYR A 62 14.99 -0.37 3.37
CA TYR A 62 15.65 -1.55 2.80
C TYR A 62 14.79 -2.13 1.68
N VAL A 63 15.44 -2.76 0.70
CA VAL A 63 14.74 -3.55 -0.32
C VAL A 63 14.73 -5.01 0.10
N GLN A 64 13.54 -5.60 0.13
CA GLN A 64 13.36 -7.02 0.39
C GLN A 64 12.80 -7.72 -0.85
N ASP A 65 13.30 -8.91 -1.12
CA ASP A 65 12.76 -9.78 -2.16
C ASP A 65 11.38 -10.31 -1.72
N ALA A 66 10.34 -10.12 -2.54
CA ALA A 66 8.99 -10.45 -2.11
C ALA A 66 8.72 -11.95 -2.00
N LYS A 67 9.53 -12.79 -2.64
CA LYS A 67 9.39 -14.24 -2.61
C LYS A 67 9.98 -14.84 -1.33
N THR A 68 11.12 -14.32 -0.90
CA THR A 68 11.89 -14.86 0.22
C THR A 68 11.72 -14.06 1.52
N GLY A 69 11.29 -12.79 1.42
CA GLY A 69 11.26 -11.85 2.54
C GLY A 69 12.64 -11.41 3.02
N ALA A 70 13.70 -11.86 2.37
CA ALA A 70 15.08 -11.54 2.74
C ALA A 70 15.49 -10.17 2.18
N ASP A 71 16.42 -9.51 2.86
CA ASP A 71 17.05 -8.30 2.34
C ASP A 71 17.81 -8.62 1.07
N PHE A 72 17.64 -7.76 0.06
CA PHE A 72 18.37 -7.91 -1.18
C PHE A 72 19.83 -7.51 -0.98
N SER A 73 20.74 -8.47 -1.09
CA SER A 73 22.16 -8.36 -0.69
C SER A 73 23.01 -7.34 -1.48
N GLY A 74 22.43 -6.69 -2.49
CA GLY A 74 23.09 -5.64 -3.28
C GLY A 74 22.66 -4.21 -2.94
N VAL A 75 21.70 -4.01 -2.02
CA VAL A 75 21.15 -2.68 -1.70
C VAL A 75 21.32 -2.38 -0.22
N ALA A 76 22.25 -1.47 0.09
CA ALA A 76 22.37 -0.90 1.44
C ALA A 76 21.09 -0.13 1.82
N GLY A 77 20.85 0.08 3.12
CA GLY A 77 19.71 0.87 3.57
C GLY A 77 19.77 2.32 3.06
N MET A 78 18.68 2.83 2.48
CA MET A 78 18.53 4.24 2.07
C MET A 78 18.08 5.08 3.26
N SER A 79 18.79 6.15 3.62
CA SER A 79 18.39 7.00 4.74
C SER A 79 17.09 7.76 4.42
N ILE A 80 16.12 7.75 5.34
CA ILE A 80 14.85 8.48 5.17
C ILE A 80 14.97 9.90 5.74
N ASP A 81 15.32 10.00 7.01
CA ASP A 81 15.60 11.23 7.75
C ASP A 81 17.10 11.47 7.77
N VAL A 82 17.59 11.90 6.61
CA VAL A 82 19.00 12.12 6.24
C VAL A 82 19.77 12.89 7.32
N TYR A 83 20.43 12.17 8.24
CA TYR A 83 21.32 12.75 9.26
C TYR A 83 22.81 12.61 8.90
N ALA A 84 23.16 11.57 8.14
CA ALA A 84 24.55 11.26 7.78
C ALA A 84 24.89 11.60 6.32
N VAL A 85 23.88 11.65 5.45
CA VAL A 85 24.03 11.94 4.01
C VAL A 85 23.74 13.42 3.76
N LYS A 86 24.23 13.99 2.66
CA LYS A 86 23.87 15.35 2.26
C LYS A 86 22.49 15.35 1.59
N SER A 87 21.60 16.26 2.01
CA SER A 87 20.29 16.40 1.38
C SER A 87 20.41 16.89 -0.07
N ASP A 88 19.55 16.37 -0.94
CA ASP A 88 19.35 16.85 -2.30
C ASP A 88 18.35 18.01 -2.38
N PHE A 89 17.65 18.29 -1.27
CA PHE A 89 16.55 19.24 -1.19
C PHE A 89 16.86 20.38 -0.23
N THR A 90 16.33 21.57 -0.53
CA THR A 90 16.54 22.79 0.27
C THR A 90 15.44 23.02 1.31
N ASP A 91 14.27 22.40 1.11
CA ASP A 91 13.07 22.60 1.92
C ASP A 91 12.84 21.49 2.97
N HIS A 92 13.54 20.37 2.84
CA HIS A 92 13.49 19.25 3.78
C HIS A 92 14.75 18.37 3.67
N TYR A 93 14.87 17.35 4.51
CA TYR A 93 16.01 16.44 4.53
C TYR A 93 15.69 15.19 3.73
N GLY A 94 16.38 14.94 2.62
CA GLY A 94 16.06 13.80 1.76
C GLY A 94 17.04 13.62 0.60
N THR A 95 16.95 12.48 -0.08
CA THR A 95 17.77 12.19 -1.27
C THR A 95 16.92 11.58 -2.39
N VAL A 96 17.33 11.81 -3.63
CA VAL A 96 16.88 11.01 -4.77
C VAL A 96 17.81 9.80 -4.89
N ASN A 97 17.21 8.63 -5.05
CA ASN A 97 17.89 7.34 -5.12
C ASN A 97 17.53 6.63 -6.43
N ALA A 98 18.49 5.93 -7.01
CA ALA A 98 18.29 5.08 -8.17
C ALA A 98 18.94 3.71 -7.93
N LEU A 99 18.19 2.64 -8.19
CA LEU A 99 18.60 1.26 -7.92
C LEU A 99 18.45 0.43 -9.19
N THR A 100 19.48 -0.34 -9.55
CA THR A 100 19.36 -1.37 -10.58
C THR A 100 19.02 -2.70 -9.91
N LEU A 101 17.89 -3.29 -10.27
CA LEU A 101 17.37 -4.51 -9.65
C LEU A 101 16.98 -5.53 -10.72
N PRO A 102 17.13 -6.83 -10.48
CA PRO A 102 16.51 -7.86 -11.30
C PRO A 102 15.00 -7.64 -11.43
N ALA A 103 14.43 -8.03 -12.56
CA ALA A 103 12.99 -8.01 -12.72
C ALA A 103 12.32 -8.96 -11.71
N GLY A 104 11.28 -8.49 -11.05
CA GLY A 104 10.69 -9.20 -9.92
C GLY A 104 9.77 -8.34 -9.08
N LYS A 105 9.33 -8.92 -7.96
CA LYS A 105 8.48 -8.25 -6.97
C LYS A 105 9.29 -8.00 -5.70
N TYR A 106 9.13 -6.82 -5.11
CA TYR A 106 9.91 -6.39 -3.97
C TYR A 106 9.05 -5.62 -2.96
N PHE A 107 9.60 -5.44 -1.76
CA PHE A 107 9.07 -4.55 -0.75
C PHE A 107 10.12 -3.53 -0.33
N LEU A 108 9.69 -2.30 -0.07
CA LEU A 108 10.47 -1.35 0.71
C LEU A 108 10.08 -1.51 2.18
N PHE A 109 11.09 -1.75 3.02
CA PHE A 109 10.92 -2.04 4.43
C PHE A 109 11.70 -1.03 5.30
N PRO A 110 11.01 -0.14 6.02
CA PRO A 110 11.66 0.84 6.88
C PRO A 110 12.11 0.20 8.20
N ARG A 111 13.36 0.44 8.61
CA ARG A 111 13.89 0.01 9.91
C ARG A 111 14.48 1.18 10.66
N ASN A 112 14.33 1.18 11.98
CA ASN A 112 15.04 2.13 12.83
C ASN A 112 16.52 1.73 12.89
N ALA A 113 17.42 2.71 12.84
CA ALA A 113 18.85 2.49 12.97
C ALA A 113 19.22 1.99 14.38
N ASN A 114 18.52 2.51 15.39
CA ASN A 114 18.65 2.03 16.75
C ASN A 114 17.74 0.81 16.95
N TRP A 115 18.37 -0.36 17.10
CA TRP A 115 17.73 -1.66 17.30
C TRP A 115 16.86 -1.74 18.56
N GLN A 116 17.06 -0.84 19.54
CA GLN A 116 16.22 -0.76 20.73
C GLN A 116 14.81 -0.22 20.44
N PHE A 117 14.65 0.51 19.32
CA PHE A 117 13.36 0.96 18.85
C PHE A 117 12.79 -0.04 17.85
N VAL A 118 11.94 -0.94 18.34
CA VAL A 118 11.17 -1.85 17.49
C VAL A 118 9.82 -1.20 17.20
N SER A 119 9.57 -0.86 15.95
CA SER A 119 8.24 -0.40 15.53
C SER A 119 7.27 -1.58 15.63
N LYS A 120 6.18 -1.43 16.37
CA LYS A 120 5.13 -2.47 16.46
C LYS A 120 4.44 -2.72 15.12
N HIS A 121 4.37 -1.69 14.28
CA HIS A 121 3.83 -1.75 12.93
C HIS A 121 4.82 -1.07 11.98
N THR A 122 5.26 -1.82 10.98
CA THR A 122 6.20 -1.36 9.97
C THR A 122 5.55 -1.59 8.61
N PRO A 123 5.20 -0.53 7.85
CA PRO A 123 4.54 -0.72 6.57
C PRO A 123 5.53 -1.36 5.58
N MET A 124 5.06 -2.33 4.82
CA MET A 124 5.79 -2.90 3.68
C MET A 124 5.24 -2.25 2.41
N LEU A 125 6.07 -1.51 1.67
CA LEU A 125 5.62 -0.82 0.45
C LEU A 125 5.94 -1.71 -0.76
N PRO A 126 4.96 -2.44 -1.35
CA PRO A 126 5.22 -3.32 -2.49
C PRO A 126 5.54 -2.52 -3.75
N PHE A 127 6.42 -3.05 -4.58
CA PHE A 127 6.64 -2.56 -5.93
C PHE A 127 7.14 -3.67 -6.86
N ASP A 128 6.94 -3.45 -8.16
CA ASP A 128 7.41 -4.35 -9.21
C ASP A 128 8.57 -3.71 -9.98
N VAL A 129 9.54 -4.54 -10.37
CA VAL A 129 10.63 -4.18 -11.27
C VAL A 129 10.39 -4.89 -12.59
N VAL A 130 10.28 -4.09 -13.66
CA VAL A 130 10.11 -4.59 -15.04
C VAL A 130 11.44 -4.48 -15.77
N ALA A 131 11.86 -5.58 -16.43
CA ALA A 131 13.10 -5.61 -17.18
C ALA A 131 13.13 -4.52 -18.27
N GLY A 132 14.24 -3.80 -18.38
CA GLY A 132 14.45 -2.72 -19.34
C GLY A 132 13.71 -1.42 -19.03
N GLN A 133 12.85 -1.40 -18.01
CA GLN A 133 12.08 -0.22 -17.63
C GLN A 133 12.79 0.59 -16.54
N THR A 134 12.70 1.93 -16.63
CA THR A 134 12.97 2.82 -15.50
C THR A 134 11.65 3.21 -14.87
N THR A 135 11.47 2.93 -13.57
CA THR A 135 10.20 3.14 -12.86
C THR A 135 10.38 4.13 -11.71
N TYR A 136 9.55 5.17 -11.66
CA TYR A 136 9.50 6.11 -10.53
C TYR A 136 8.41 5.73 -9.53
N LEU A 137 8.80 5.63 -8.26
CA LEU A 137 7.96 5.13 -7.17
C LEU A 137 7.36 6.22 -6.26
N GLY A 138 7.74 7.49 -6.43
CA GLY A 138 7.36 8.54 -5.49
C GLY A 138 8.40 8.81 -4.41
N GLU A 139 8.03 9.69 -3.49
CA GLU A 139 8.81 10.05 -2.32
C GLU A 139 8.26 9.31 -1.09
N VAL A 140 9.10 8.54 -0.40
CA VAL A 140 8.79 7.98 0.92
C VAL A 140 9.19 9.00 1.99
N TYR A 141 8.19 9.69 2.55
CA TYR A 141 8.41 10.82 3.46
C TYR A 141 8.00 10.50 4.90
N LEU A 142 8.84 10.85 5.88
CA LEU A 142 8.58 10.67 7.31
C LEU A 142 8.05 11.98 7.96
N SER A 143 6.84 11.95 8.52
CA SER A 143 6.27 13.10 9.24
C SER A 143 5.27 12.69 10.35
N PRO A 144 5.30 13.34 11.53
CA PRO A 144 6.42 14.16 11.99
C PRO A 144 7.68 13.29 12.11
N SER A 145 8.87 13.79 11.78
CA SER A 145 10.10 13.03 12.02
C SER A 145 10.57 13.17 13.47
N CYS A 146 11.53 12.32 13.87
CA CYS A 146 12.07 12.28 15.25
C CYS A 146 11.07 11.98 16.37
N ALA A 147 9.93 11.36 16.06
CA ALA A 147 8.91 11.07 17.06
C ALA A 147 8.50 9.59 17.06
N PRO A 148 8.12 8.99 18.21
CA PRO A 148 7.59 7.62 18.24
C PRO A 148 6.37 7.42 17.31
N GLU A 149 5.57 8.46 17.13
CA GLU A 149 4.38 8.50 16.28
C GLU A 149 4.66 8.86 14.81
N SER A 150 5.93 8.90 14.40
CA SER A 150 6.32 9.22 13.02
C SER A 150 5.60 8.30 12.04
N ARG A 151 5.01 8.89 10.99
CA ARG A 151 4.31 8.15 9.94
C ARG A 151 5.06 8.29 8.63
N LEU A 152 5.06 7.23 7.85
CA LEU A 152 5.45 7.32 6.45
C LEU A 152 4.25 7.78 5.64
N VAL A 153 4.50 8.64 4.67
CA VAL A 153 3.55 9.06 3.65
C VAL A 153 4.23 8.96 2.30
N VAL A 154 3.50 8.52 1.28
CA VAL A 154 4.01 8.58 -0.09
C VAL A 154 3.56 9.87 -0.74
N ARG A 155 4.49 10.62 -1.33
CA ARG A 155 4.22 11.86 -2.04
C ARG A 155 4.61 11.74 -3.51
N ASP A 156 3.80 12.34 -4.36
CA ASP A 156 4.11 12.46 -5.78
C ASP A 156 4.96 13.71 -6.01
N GLN A 157 6.26 13.51 -6.17
CA GLN A 157 7.23 14.58 -6.38
C GLN A 157 7.96 14.44 -7.71
N TYR A 158 7.32 13.76 -8.67
CA TYR A 158 7.92 13.38 -9.95
C TYR A 158 8.67 14.54 -10.63
N PRO A 159 8.07 15.75 -10.82
CA PRO A 159 8.79 16.83 -11.50
C PRO A 159 10.05 17.30 -10.75
N ARG A 160 10.02 17.32 -9.42
CA ARG A 160 11.16 17.72 -8.58
C ARG A 160 12.27 16.67 -8.66
N ASP A 161 11.90 15.41 -8.46
CA ASP A 161 12.87 14.31 -8.37
C ASP A 161 13.52 14.03 -9.72
N MET A 162 12.76 14.14 -10.82
CA MET A 162 13.31 13.99 -12.17
C MET A 162 14.33 15.07 -12.51
N ARG A 163 14.15 16.32 -12.03
CA ARG A 163 15.17 17.37 -12.21
C ARG A 163 16.46 17.01 -11.48
N VAL A 164 16.38 16.54 -10.24
CA VAL A 164 17.55 16.10 -9.46
C VAL A 164 18.19 14.89 -10.13
N LEU A 165 17.40 13.89 -10.51
CA LEU A 165 17.85 12.68 -11.21
C LEU A 165 18.67 13.02 -12.46
N VAL A 166 18.12 13.85 -13.35
CA VAL A 166 18.78 14.27 -14.59
C VAL A 166 20.01 15.14 -14.31
N SER A 167 19.95 16.04 -13.32
CA SER A 167 21.09 16.88 -12.96
C SER A 167 22.30 16.08 -12.48
N LYS A 168 22.05 14.98 -11.75
CA LYS A 168 23.10 14.09 -11.24
C LYS A 168 23.56 13.09 -12.30
N ASN A 169 22.65 12.67 -13.17
CA ASN A 169 22.95 11.73 -14.24
C ASN A 169 22.15 12.09 -15.52
N PRO A 170 22.76 12.88 -16.44
CA PRO A 170 22.10 13.33 -17.65
C PRO A 170 21.62 12.21 -18.59
N ALA A 171 22.12 10.97 -18.43
CA ALA A 171 21.66 9.85 -19.23
C ALA A 171 20.15 9.58 -19.05
N PHE A 172 19.57 9.92 -17.89
CA PHE A 172 18.13 9.80 -17.66
C PHE A 172 17.29 10.79 -18.49
N ALA A 173 17.86 11.88 -19.02
CA ALA A 173 17.13 12.84 -19.84
C ALA A 173 16.62 12.23 -21.16
N GLN A 174 17.26 11.16 -21.63
CA GLN A 174 16.93 10.48 -22.89
C GLN A 174 16.10 9.21 -22.66
N ARG A 175 15.68 8.94 -21.42
CA ARG A 175 14.98 7.70 -21.05
C ARG A 175 13.53 8.00 -20.71
N GLU A 176 12.65 7.12 -21.15
CA GLU A 176 11.29 7.09 -20.64
C GLU A 176 11.32 6.57 -19.20
N VAL A 177 10.69 7.31 -18.29
CA VAL A 177 10.51 6.91 -16.90
C VAL A 177 9.03 6.70 -16.64
N THR A 178 8.66 5.44 -16.45
CA THR A 178 7.28 5.05 -16.14
C THR A 178 6.99 5.39 -14.69
N LYS A 179 5.94 6.16 -14.46
CA LYS A 179 5.50 6.51 -13.11
C LYS A 179 4.57 5.43 -12.56
N HIS A 180 4.96 4.86 -11.43
CA HIS A 180 4.17 3.88 -10.67
C HIS A 180 4.32 4.19 -9.18
N LEU A 181 3.52 5.14 -8.69
CA LEU A 181 3.61 5.59 -7.30
C LEU A 181 3.34 4.43 -6.34
N LEU A 182 4.14 4.36 -5.28
CA LEU A 182 3.85 3.52 -4.12
C LEU A 182 2.51 3.98 -3.53
N LEU A 183 1.72 3.04 -3.02
CA LEU A 183 0.52 3.40 -2.28
C LEU A 183 0.89 4.02 -0.92
N ASP A 184 0.06 4.94 -0.42
CA ASP A 184 0.30 5.61 0.86
C ASP A 184 0.33 4.59 2.00
N ALA A 185 1.25 4.73 2.96
CA ALA A 185 1.36 3.82 4.11
C ALA A 185 0.12 3.86 5.02
N LYS A 186 -0.73 4.90 4.92
CA LYS A 186 -2.06 4.92 5.53
C LYS A 186 -3.02 3.90 4.92
N ASP A 187 -2.79 3.51 3.66
CA ASP A 187 -3.50 2.43 2.95
C ASP A 187 -2.78 1.08 3.15
N ILE A 188 -1.63 1.06 3.83
CA ILE A 188 -0.77 -0.11 4.11
C ILE A 188 -0.82 -0.43 5.62
N GLY A 189 -2.02 -0.39 6.17
CA GLY A 189 -2.32 -0.90 7.50
C GLY A 189 -2.51 -2.42 7.48
N GLY A 190 -1.40 -3.17 7.55
CA GLY A 190 -1.38 -4.58 7.96
C GLY A 190 -1.52 -5.62 6.84
N GLU A 191 -0.44 -6.40 6.65
CA GLU A 191 -0.28 -7.80 6.17
C GLU A 191 -1.22 -8.45 5.10
N GLN A 192 -2.29 -7.83 4.62
CA GLN A 192 -3.29 -8.48 3.75
C GLN A 192 -3.33 -7.96 2.30
N HIS A 193 -2.64 -6.87 1.93
CA HIS A 193 -2.90 -6.19 0.64
C HIS A 193 -1.76 -6.25 -0.40
N ALA A 194 -0.66 -6.97 -0.16
CA ALA A 194 0.29 -7.27 -1.24
C ALA A 194 -0.32 -8.12 -2.38
N ALA A 195 -1.49 -8.73 -2.15
CA ALA A 195 -2.30 -9.42 -3.15
C ALA A 195 -3.29 -8.50 -3.92
N GLU A 196 -3.42 -7.22 -3.54
CA GLU A 196 -4.60 -6.40 -3.86
C GLU A 196 -4.40 -5.32 -4.93
N LEU A 197 -3.15 -5.07 -5.32
CA LEU A 197 -2.76 -3.86 -6.04
C LEU A 197 -3.02 -3.85 -7.57
N VAL A 198 -3.92 -4.71 -8.08
CA VAL A 198 -4.30 -4.69 -9.52
C VAL A 198 -5.82 -4.64 -9.80
N ALA A 199 -6.73 -4.68 -8.83
CA ALA A 199 -8.16 -4.90 -9.17
C ALA A 199 -9.21 -3.88 -8.67
N ALA A 200 -9.03 -3.21 -7.54
CA ALA A 200 -10.17 -2.51 -6.90
C ALA A 200 -10.65 -1.24 -7.61
N SER A 201 -9.80 -0.54 -8.38
CA SER A 201 -10.19 0.71 -9.08
C SER A 201 -11.03 0.49 -10.35
N VAL A 202 -11.25 -0.77 -10.76
CA VAL A 202 -12.00 -1.13 -11.97
C VAL A 202 -13.38 -1.71 -11.64
N ILE A 203 -13.68 -1.95 -10.36
CA ILE A 203 -14.97 -2.50 -9.93
C ILE A 203 -16.01 -1.36 -9.90
N PRO A 204 -17.13 -1.47 -10.65
CA PRO A 204 -18.20 -0.47 -10.60
C PRO A 204 -18.72 -0.27 -9.18
N ALA A 205 -19.12 0.96 -8.85
CA ALA A 205 -19.55 1.30 -7.49
C ALA A 205 -20.92 0.70 -7.11
N ARG A 206 -21.75 0.34 -8.09
CA ARG A 206 -23.12 -0.12 -7.86
C ARG A 206 -23.42 -1.40 -8.62
N TRP A 207 -24.16 -2.27 -7.96
CA TRP A 207 -24.44 -3.63 -8.43
C TRP A 207 -25.87 -4.04 -8.07
N SER A 208 -26.47 -4.92 -8.88
CA SER A 208 -27.76 -5.55 -8.61
C SER A 208 -27.74 -7.03 -8.93
N GLY A 209 -28.56 -7.82 -8.23
CA GLY A 209 -28.63 -9.25 -8.46
C GLY A 209 -29.51 -9.99 -7.47
N ALA A 210 -29.22 -11.27 -7.24
CA ALA A 210 -30.04 -12.14 -6.42
C ALA A 210 -29.22 -13.09 -5.53
N LEU A 211 -29.73 -13.31 -4.32
CA LEU A 211 -29.31 -14.37 -3.40
C LEU A 211 -30.35 -15.48 -3.43
N ALA A 212 -29.94 -16.68 -3.82
CA ALA A 212 -30.75 -17.88 -3.79
C ALA A 212 -30.22 -18.84 -2.72
N CYS A 213 -31.09 -19.32 -1.82
CA CYS A 213 -30.74 -20.29 -0.78
C CYS A 213 -31.63 -21.54 -0.89
N SER A 214 -30.99 -22.72 -0.78
CA SER A 214 -31.64 -24.03 -0.77
C SER A 214 -32.63 -24.15 0.37
N ALA A 215 -33.55 -25.11 0.29
CA ALA A 215 -34.39 -25.49 1.42
C ALA A 215 -33.55 -25.83 2.67
N ARG A 216 -34.13 -25.66 3.86
CA ARG A 216 -33.47 -26.02 5.12
C ARG A 216 -33.29 -27.54 5.20
N ALA A 217 -32.11 -27.98 5.63
CA ALA A 217 -31.84 -29.41 5.85
C ALA A 217 -32.62 -29.99 7.05
N ASP A 218 -33.02 -29.16 8.01
CA ASP A 218 -33.67 -29.56 9.26
C ASP A 218 -35.21 -29.50 9.24
N ALA A 219 -35.81 -29.20 8.09
CA ALA A 219 -37.26 -29.09 7.88
C ALA A 219 -38.03 -28.17 8.87
N GLY A 220 -37.33 -27.24 9.54
CA GLY A 220 -37.96 -26.31 10.49
C GLY A 220 -38.89 -25.28 9.83
N ALA A 221 -39.56 -24.44 10.62
CA ALA A 221 -40.41 -23.37 10.09
C ALA A 221 -39.68 -22.51 9.06
N ASN A 222 -40.38 -22.15 7.98
CA ASN A 222 -39.79 -21.55 6.78
C ASN A 222 -38.71 -22.47 6.16
N ALA A 223 -39.00 -23.74 5.91
CA ALA A 223 -38.05 -24.70 5.33
C ALA A 223 -37.83 -24.50 3.82
N ALA A 224 -38.80 -23.95 3.09
CA ALA A 224 -38.73 -23.84 1.63
C ALA A 224 -37.49 -23.06 1.16
N ALA A 225 -36.97 -23.41 -0.01
CA ALA A 225 -35.95 -22.62 -0.70
C ALA A 225 -36.48 -21.21 -1.00
N PHE A 226 -35.59 -20.23 -1.12
CA PHE A 226 -35.98 -18.86 -1.45
C PHE A 226 -34.96 -18.19 -2.35
N GLU A 227 -35.41 -17.15 -3.05
CA GLU A 227 -34.57 -16.24 -3.81
C GLU A 227 -34.99 -14.80 -3.54
N VAL A 228 -34.03 -13.89 -3.38
CA VAL A 228 -34.28 -12.48 -3.05
C VAL A 228 -33.38 -11.57 -3.88
N LYS A 229 -33.95 -10.45 -4.34
CA LYS A 229 -33.20 -9.40 -5.05
C LYS A 229 -32.41 -8.53 -4.08
N LEU A 230 -31.19 -8.17 -4.46
CA LEU A 230 -30.25 -7.38 -3.66
C LEU A 230 -29.60 -6.28 -4.50
N ALA A 231 -29.17 -5.23 -3.82
CA ALA A 231 -28.28 -4.20 -4.33
C ALA A 231 -27.01 -4.17 -3.49
N MET A 232 -25.86 -3.98 -4.14
CA MET A 232 -24.55 -3.89 -3.49
C MET A 232 -23.87 -2.59 -3.89
N ASP A 233 -23.36 -1.88 -2.88
CA ASP A 233 -22.50 -0.72 -3.06
C ASP A 233 -21.05 -1.14 -2.80
N VAL A 234 -20.14 -0.75 -3.69
CA VAL A 234 -18.69 -0.98 -3.58
C VAL A 234 -17.99 0.37 -3.52
N ALA A 235 -17.21 0.59 -2.45
CA ALA A 235 -16.43 1.81 -2.25
C ALA A 235 -15.02 1.45 -1.78
N GLY A 236 -14.03 1.72 -2.62
CA GLY A 236 -12.66 1.23 -2.40
C GLY A 236 -12.63 -0.30 -2.39
N ASN A 237 -12.07 -0.88 -1.34
CA ASN A 237 -12.05 -2.32 -1.12
C ASN A 237 -13.27 -2.85 -0.35
N ARG A 238 -14.28 -2.03 -0.04
CA ARG A 238 -15.40 -2.43 0.80
C ARG A 238 -16.68 -2.64 -0.02
N ALA A 239 -17.34 -3.77 0.17
CA ALA A 239 -18.67 -4.05 -0.37
C ALA A 239 -19.72 -4.11 0.73
N VAL A 240 -20.89 -3.54 0.49
CA VAL A 240 -22.02 -3.51 1.43
C VAL A 240 -23.32 -3.83 0.72
N ILE A 241 -24.10 -4.74 1.29
CA ILE A 241 -25.50 -5.01 0.92
C ILE A 241 -26.36 -4.71 2.16
N ARG A 242 -27.45 -3.98 1.98
CA ARG A 242 -28.46 -3.78 3.02
C ARG A 242 -29.84 -4.08 2.46
N ARG A 243 -30.62 -4.85 3.21
CA ARG A 243 -32.01 -5.15 2.88
C ARG A 243 -32.87 -4.98 4.13
N THR A 244 -33.85 -4.09 4.06
CA THR A 244 -34.85 -3.93 5.12
C THR A 244 -36.23 -3.97 4.48
N THR A 245 -37.09 -4.80 5.06
CA THR A 245 -38.50 -4.95 4.67
C THR A 245 -39.37 -4.85 5.92
N GLY A 246 -40.69 -4.95 5.79
CA GLY A 246 -41.58 -5.04 6.95
C GLY A 246 -41.37 -6.30 7.82
N GLU A 247 -40.74 -7.34 7.30
CA GLU A 247 -40.61 -8.63 7.99
C GLU A 247 -39.19 -8.98 8.44
N LEU A 248 -38.18 -8.47 7.74
CA LEU A 248 -36.77 -8.80 7.96
C LEU A 248 -35.85 -7.61 7.75
N ALA A 249 -34.70 -7.65 8.43
CA ALA A 249 -33.57 -6.76 8.24
C ALA A 249 -32.30 -7.59 8.11
N GLU A 250 -31.50 -7.31 7.08
CA GLU A 250 -30.28 -8.03 6.73
C GLU A 250 -29.19 -7.06 6.29
N SER A 251 -27.95 -7.40 6.63
CA SER A 251 -26.77 -6.72 6.11
C SER A 251 -25.70 -7.72 5.72
N PHE A 252 -24.97 -7.41 4.65
CA PHE A 252 -23.74 -8.11 4.27
C PHE A 252 -22.64 -7.07 4.14
N THR A 253 -21.47 -7.41 4.65
CA THR A 253 -20.26 -6.61 4.49
C THR A 253 -19.10 -7.52 4.16
N GLY A 254 -18.25 -7.08 3.24
CA GLY A 254 -17.02 -7.76 2.93
C GLY A 254 -15.96 -6.77 2.48
N SER A 255 -14.72 -7.24 2.52
CA SER A 255 -13.60 -6.56 1.88
C SER A 255 -13.17 -7.38 0.68
N THR A 256 -12.92 -6.69 -0.43
CA THR A 256 -12.31 -7.29 -1.60
C THR A 256 -10.85 -7.60 -1.29
N VAL A 257 -10.29 -8.65 -1.90
CA VAL A 257 -8.85 -8.87 -2.01
C VAL A 257 -8.58 -9.25 -3.46
N GLY A 258 -8.04 -8.30 -4.23
CA GLY A 258 -7.95 -8.44 -5.68
C GLY A 258 -9.35 -8.58 -6.31
N MET A 259 -9.59 -9.70 -6.98
CA MET A 259 -10.90 -10.04 -7.57
C MET A 259 -11.75 -10.92 -6.65
N GLU A 260 -11.26 -11.29 -5.47
CA GLU A 260 -12.02 -12.07 -4.49
C GLU A 260 -12.79 -11.13 -3.54
N LEU A 261 -13.93 -11.58 -3.05
CA LEU A 261 -14.71 -10.87 -2.04
C LEU A 261 -15.40 -11.90 -1.15
N ASP A 262 -14.92 -11.96 0.08
CA ASP A 262 -15.51 -12.72 1.18
C ASP A 262 -16.47 -11.81 1.94
N MET A 263 -17.74 -12.22 2.03
CA MET A 263 -18.77 -11.47 2.71
C MET A 263 -19.28 -12.22 3.93
N GLN A 264 -19.49 -11.43 4.97
CA GLN A 264 -20.13 -11.84 6.20
C GLN A 264 -21.43 -11.05 6.31
N GLY A 265 -22.50 -11.73 6.66
CA GLY A 265 -23.78 -11.07 6.84
C GLY A 265 -24.49 -11.54 8.09
N GLU A 266 -25.46 -10.74 8.51
CA GLU A 266 -26.39 -11.04 9.59
C GLU A 266 -27.79 -10.65 9.16
N GLY A 267 -28.77 -11.38 9.67
CA GLY A 267 -30.17 -11.10 9.43
C GLY A 267 -31.04 -11.49 10.61
N HIS A 268 -32.17 -10.81 10.75
CA HIS A 268 -33.18 -11.13 11.75
C HIS A 268 -34.57 -10.75 11.25
N ARG A 269 -35.60 -11.29 11.91
CA ARG A 269 -36.98 -10.84 11.70
C ARG A 269 -37.23 -9.58 12.51
N VAL A 270 -37.93 -8.61 11.93
CA VAL A 270 -38.24 -7.33 12.60
C VAL A 270 -38.99 -7.54 13.91
N ASN A 271 -39.92 -8.50 13.94
CA ASN A 271 -40.72 -8.82 15.14
C ASN A 271 -40.03 -9.80 16.12
N ASP A 272 -38.84 -10.32 15.78
CA ASP A 272 -38.09 -11.26 16.63
C ASP A 272 -36.57 -11.09 16.41
N PRO A 273 -35.98 -9.97 16.86
CA PRO A 273 -34.56 -9.67 16.64
C PRO A 273 -33.62 -10.63 17.39
N GLY A 274 -34.11 -11.31 18.43
CA GLY A 274 -33.33 -12.28 19.20
C GLY A 274 -33.01 -13.57 18.44
N ARG A 275 -33.72 -13.84 17.34
CA ARG A 275 -33.48 -15.00 16.46
C ARG A 275 -32.75 -14.59 15.19
N ALA A 276 -31.50 -14.21 15.34
CA ALA A 276 -30.64 -13.86 14.23
C ALA A 276 -30.08 -15.09 13.49
N TRP A 277 -29.78 -14.90 12.22
CA TRP A 277 -28.98 -15.81 11.41
C TRP A 277 -27.77 -15.09 10.85
N GLN A 278 -26.79 -15.86 10.39
CA GLN A 278 -25.56 -15.36 9.80
C GLN A 278 -25.41 -15.85 8.37
N TYR A 279 -24.64 -15.12 7.56
CA TYR A 279 -24.20 -15.53 6.24
C TYR A 279 -22.68 -15.57 6.19
N ARG A 280 -22.14 -16.60 5.54
CA ARG A 280 -20.73 -16.70 5.17
C ARG A 280 -20.67 -17.01 3.68
N MET A 281 -20.31 -16.02 2.88
CA MET A 281 -20.26 -16.13 1.42
C MET A 281 -18.82 -15.88 0.97
N LYS A 282 -18.33 -16.72 0.06
CA LYS A 282 -17.05 -16.54 -0.61
C LYS A 282 -17.28 -16.45 -2.09
N GLY A 283 -16.69 -15.45 -2.74
CA GLY A 283 -16.93 -15.21 -4.14
C GLY A 283 -15.83 -14.45 -4.81
N ARG A 284 -16.04 -14.21 -6.10
CA ARG A 284 -15.13 -13.42 -6.92
C ARG A 284 -15.88 -12.62 -7.95
N PHE A 285 -15.30 -11.47 -8.26
CA PHE A 285 -15.61 -10.70 -9.45
C PHE A 285 -15.10 -11.47 -10.69
N ILE A 286 -15.83 -11.32 -11.79
CA ILE A 286 -15.56 -11.92 -13.09
C ILE A 286 -15.23 -10.79 -14.06
N GLN A 287 -14.16 -10.97 -14.83
CA GLN A 287 -13.68 -9.99 -15.82
C GLN A 287 -13.86 -10.52 -17.23
N ASP A 288 -14.19 -9.61 -18.14
CA ASP A 288 -14.08 -9.79 -19.59
C ASP A 288 -13.14 -8.70 -20.13
N GLY A 289 -11.94 -9.10 -20.55
CA GLY A 289 -10.84 -8.19 -20.82
C GLY A 289 -10.48 -7.34 -19.60
N ARG A 290 -10.70 -6.03 -19.69
CA ARG A 290 -10.48 -5.07 -18.59
C ARG A 290 -11.76 -4.75 -17.80
N ALA A 291 -12.94 -5.14 -18.29
CA ALA A 291 -14.20 -4.80 -17.64
C ALA A 291 -14.59 -5.85 -16.61
N VAL A 292 -15.02 -5.42 -15.42
CA VAL A 292 -15.63 -6.30 -14.43
C VAL A 292 -17.12 -6.43 -14.76
N THR A 293 -17.59 -7.64 -15.07
CA THR A 293 -18.92 -7.87 -15.66
C THR A 293 -19.88 -8.60 -14.74
N ALA A 294 -19.39 -9.33 -13.76
CA ALA A 294 -20.23 -10.06 -12.80
C ALA A 294 -19.51 -10.28 -11.46
N TYR A 295 -20.28 -10.60 -10.44
CA TYR A 295 -19.79 -11.14 -9.17
C TYR A 295 -20.60 -12.39 -8.83
N SER A 296 -19.89 -13.46 -8.46
CA SER A 296 -20.51 -14.73 -8.09
C SER A 296 -19.91 -15.24 -6.79
N ALA A 297 -20.77 -15.63 -5.84
CA ALA A 297 -20.37 -16.19 -4.56
C ALA A 297 -21.21 -17.40 -4.19
N THR A 298 -20.61 -18.31 -3.43
CA THR A 298 -21.29 -19.44 -2.81
C THR A 298 -21.04 -19.42 -1.31
N GLY A 299 -21.93 -20.01 -0.53
CA GLY A 299 -21.81 -19.95 0.91
C GLY A 299 -22.96 -20.59 1.64
N ASN A 300 -23.08 -20.27 2.92
CA ASN A 300 -24.12 -20.84 3.78
C ASN A 300 -24.81 -19.76 4.61
N MET A 301 -26.09 -20.00 4.87
CA MET A 301 -26.83 -19.37 5.95
C MET A 301 -26.69 -20.24 7.20
N LEU A 302 -26.37 -19.62 8.33
CA LEU A 302 -26.10 -20.29 9.59
C LEU A 302 -27.03 -19.80 10.69
N VAL A 303 -27.39 -20.71 11.60
CA VAL A 303 -28.04 -20.39 12.87
C VAL A 303 -27.20 -21.04 13.96
N ASN A 304 -26.80 -20.25 14.96
CA ASN A 304 -25.90 -20.70 16.04
C ASN A 304 -24.62 -21.40 15.52
N GLY A 305 -24.07 -20.91 14.41
CA GLY A 305 -22.86 -21.48 13.77
C GLY A 305 -23.09 -22.75 12.96
N THR A 306 -24.29 -23.33 12.97
CA THR A 306 -24.64 -24.49 12.13
C THR A 306 -25.19 -24.04 10.79
N ALA A 307 -24.64 -24.54 9.69
CA ALA A 307 -25.15 -24.30 8.35
C ALA A 307 -26.54 -24.95 8.20
N ILE A 308 -27.56 -24.13 7.89
CA ILE A 308 -28.93 -24.59 7.70
C ILE A 308 -29.37 -24.53 6.23
N ARG A 309 -28.69 -23.74 5.39
CA ARG A 309 -28.94 -23.63 3.94
C ARG A 309 -27.64 -23.37 3.19
N SER A 310 -27.55 -23.91 1.99
CA SER A 310 -26.53 -23.52 1.00
C SER A 310 -27.08 -22.39 0.15
N CYS A 311 -26.26 -21.38 -0.13
CA CYS A 311 -26.66 -20.16 -0.80
C CYS A 311 -25.71 -19.82 -1.95
N ASN A 312 -26.25 -19.19 -3.00
CA ASN A 312 -25.53 -18.64 -4.12
C ASN A 312 -25.94 -17.18 -4.33
N LEU A 313 -24.98 -16.29 -4.51
CA LEU A 313 -25.20 -14.88 -4.82
C LEU A 313 -24.62 -14.58 -6.19
N ARG A 314 -25.43 -13.97 -7.05
CA ARG A 314 -25.03 -13.52 -8.38
C ARG A 314 -25.41 -12.06 -8.55
N MET A 315 -24.44 -11.24 -8.94
CA MET A 315 -24.61 -9.80 -9.13
C MET A 315 -24.01 -9.36 -10.47
N ALA A 316 -24.58 -8.31 -11.05
CA ALA A 316 -24.08 -7.61 -12.23
C ALA A 316 -23.96 -6.10 -11.92
N PRO A 317 -23.01 -5.39 -12.55
CA PRO A 317 -22.86 -3.94 -12.35
C PRO A 317 -24.08 -3.20 -12.90
N LEU A 318 -24.41 -2.07 -12.28
CA LEU A 318 -25.49 -1.15 -12.69
C LEU A 318 -24.96 0.00 -13.57
#